data_AF-A0A239YKF8-F1
#
_entry.id   AF-A0A239YKF8-F1
#
_cell.length_a   1.000
_cell.length_b   1.000
_cell.length_c   1.000
_cell.angle_alpha   90.00
_cell.angle_beta   90.00
_cell.angle_gamma   90.00
#
_symmetry.space_group_name_H-M   'P 1'
#
loop_
_entity.id
_entity.type
_entity.pdbx_description
1 polymer ?
#
loop_
_entity_poly.entity_id
_entity_poly.type
_entity_poly.pdbx_seq_one_letter_code
_entity_poly.pdbx_strand_id
1 'polypeptide(L)'
;MTKNNFLEALRNIFKKARVADVESIIEIYEEHFAAGYEKGLTDGEIIKSLGTPEEIYASYVDAGIITDTSGQDGESKAINMQALYERLDDYRERLLPQLPSMAKKASRTLLFIGSILSYIVGVLIFIITPAVLYLLGISWQPFENVTAFPALSIVTLVALGGMGLFAGLVCIFIGTELRGVRERYFGNLD
;
A
#
# COMPACT_ATOMS: atom_id res chain seq x y z
N MET A 1 28.78 -3.99 0.43
CA MET A 1 27.77 -5.08 0.41
C MET A 1 26.54 -4.53 -0.29
N THR A 2 25.86 -5.31 -1.13
CA THR A 2 24.64 -4.89 -1.86
C THR A 2 23.39 -5.33 -1.11
N LYS A 3 22.24 -4.67 -1.37
CA LYS A 3 20.93 -5.07 -0.83
C LYS A 3 20.67 -6.57 -0.98
N ASN A 4 20.84 -7.11 -2.19
CA ASN A 4 20.54 -8.51 -2.48
C ASN A 4 21.41 -9.47 -1.66
N ASN A 5 22.71 -9.18 -1.53
CA ASN A 5 23.61 -10.00 -0.73
C ASN A 5 23.26 -9.96 0.77
N PHE A 6 22.79 -8.81 1.25
CA PHE A 6 22.36 -8.64 2.64
C PHE A 6 21.09 -9.44 2.95
N LEU A 7 20.06 -9.30 2.11
CA LEU A 7 18.80 -10.02 2.27
C LEU A 7 18.97 -11.53 2.10
N GLU A 8 19.85 -11.97 1.20
CA GLU A 8 20.15 -13.38 1.03
C GLU A 8 20.90 -13.97 2.24
N ALA A 9 21.87 -13.23 2.80
CA ALA A 9 22.56 -13.63 4.03
C ALA A 9 21.57 -13.75 5.19
N LEU A 10 20.68 -12.76 5.35
CA LEU A 10 19.65 -12.73 6.37
C LEU A 10 18.67 -13.91 6.22
N ARG A 11 18.18 -14.13 4.98
CA ARG A 11 17.28 -15.24 4.64
C ARG A 11 17.92 -16.58 4.96
N ASN A 12 19.22 -16.76 4.68
CA ASN A 12 19.94 -17.99 4.97
C ASN A 12 20.09 -18.24 6.48
N ILE A 13 20.30 -17.20 7.28
CA ILE A 13 20.39 -17.32 8.74
C ILE A 13 19.03 -17.77 9.32
N PHE A 14 17.94 -17.11 8.93
CA PHE A 14 16.60 -17.48 9.40
C PHE A 14 16.12 -18.85 8.91
N LYS A 15 16.47 -19.24 7.67
CA LYS A 15 16.20 -20.60 7.15
C LYS A 15 16.94 -21.68 7.94
N LYS A 16 18.23 -21.47 8.25
CA LYS A 16 19.00 -22.39 9.10
C LYS A 16 18.41 -22.52 10.51
N ALA A 17 17.82 -21.45 11.01
CA ALA A 17 17.12 -21.42 12.30
C ALA A 17 15.70 -22.01 12.28
N ARG A 18 15.21 -22.50 11.12
CA ARG A 18 13.86 -23.06 10.92
C ARG A 18 12.70 -22.14 11.34
N VAL A 19 12.86 -20.83 11.14
CA VAL A 19 11.78 -19.86 11.36
C VAL A 19 10.72 -20.04 10.28
N ALA A 20 9.44 -20.16 10.64
CA ALA A 20 8.37 -20.44 9.68
C ALA A 20 8.12 -19.29 8.70
N ASP A 21 8.18 -18.05 9.18
CA ASP A 21 7.76 -16.86 8.41
C ASP A 21 8.95 -16.03 7.90
N VAL A 22 10.02 -16.69 7.42
CA VAL A 22 11.23 -16.00 6.92
C VAL A 22 10.90 -14.94 5.89
N GLU A 23 9.99 -15.23 4.94
CA GLU A 23 9.71 -14.30 3.85
C GLU A 23 9.04 -13.01 4.34
N SER A 24 8.17 -13.09 5.37
CA SER A 24 7.59 -11.91 6.00
C SER A 24 8.63 -11.03 6.69
N ILE A 25 9.66 -11.66 7.28
CA ILE A 25 10.78 -10.94 7.90
C ILE A 25 11.60 -10.24 6.82
N ILE A 26 11.86 -10.92 5.69
CA ILE A 26 12.60 -10.33 4.57
C ILE A 26 11.86 -9.15 3.95
N GLU A 27 10.54 -9.22 3.79
CA GLU A 27 9.70 -8.15 3.27
C GLU A 27 9.85 -6.84 4.07
N ILE A 28 9.92 -6.93 5.41
CA ILE A 28 10.16 -5.78 6.31
C ILE A 28 11.48 -5.08 5.98
N TYR A 29 12.54 -5.84 5.73
CA TYR A 29 13.84 -5.25 5.37
C TYR A 29 13.83 -4.72 3.94
N GLU A 30 13.12 -5.34 3.00
CA GLU A 30 12.94 -4.80 1.65
C GLU A 30 12.27 -3.42 1.65
N GLU A 31 11.25 -3.24 2.48
CA GLU A 31 10.60 -1.94 2.71
C GLU A 31 11.58 -0.93 3.31
N HIS A 32 12.45 -1.35 4.24
CA HIS A 32 13.48 -0.48 4.82
C HIS A 32 14.49 0.01 3.77
N PHE A 33 14.90 -0.86 2.83
CA PHE A 33 15.74 -0.45 1.70
C PHE A 33 15.01 0.51 0.76
N ALA A 34 13.72 0.26 0.47
CA ALA A 34 12.91 1.16 -0.36
C ALA A 34 12.81 2.57 0.27
N ALA A 35 12.53 2.65 1.57
CA ALA A 35 12.47 3.90 2.32
C ALA A 35 13.84 4.61 2.39
N GLY A 36 14.95 3.86 2.36
CA GLY A 36 16.30 4.42 2.27
C GLY A 36 16.59 5.03 0.89
N TYR A 37 16.16 4.38 -0.19
CA TYR A 37 16.32 4.90 -1.55
C TYR A 37 15.53 6.19 -1.78
N GLU A 38 14.32 6.32 -1.21
CA GLU A 38 13.54 7.56 -1.27
C GLU A 38 14.26 8.74 -0.60
N LYS A 39 15.16 8.46 0.35
CA LYS A 39 15.99 9.46 1.04
C LYS A 39 17.33 9.73 0.34
N GLY A 40 17.57 9.11 -0.81
CA GLY A 40 18.82 9.21 -1.56
C GLY A 40 20.00 8.49 -0.89
N LEU A 41 19.74 7.56 0.04
CA LEU A 41 20.78 6.78 0.70
C LEU A 41 21.24 5.64 -0.19
N THR A 42 22.52 5.31 -0.10
CA THR A 42 23.13 4.17 -0.78
C THR A 42 22.92 2.87 0.02
N ASP A 43 22.99 1.71 -0.66
CA ASP A 43 22.92 0.39 -0.01
C ASP A 43 23.83 0.28 1.22
N GLY A 44 25.06 0.82 1.13
CA GLY A 44 26.03 0.75 2.21
C GLY A 44 25.63 1.57 3.44
N GLU A 45 24.98 2.71 3.25
CA GLU A 45 24.49 3.56 4.35
C GLU A 45 23.29 2.93 5.04
N ILE A 46 22.38 2.34 4.26
CA ILE A 46 21.22 1.61 4.77
C ILE A 46 21.68 0.38 5.57
N ILE A 47 22.60 -0.42 5.02
CA ILE A 47 23.16 -1.60 5.71
C ILE A 47 23.87 -1.19 6.99
N LYS A 48 24.64 -0.10 6.97
CA LYS A 48 25.32 0.40 8.17
C LYS A 48 24.32 0.82 9.27
N SER A 49 23.16 1.34 8.89
CA SER A 49 22.08 1.69 9.83
C SER A 49 21.34 0.45 10.37
N LEU A 50 21.26 -0.62 9.57
CA LEU A 50 20.58 -1.86 9.94
C LEU A 50 21.44 -2.77 10.84
N GLY A 51 22.77 -2.63 10.77
CA GLY A 51 23.71 -3.54 11.42
C GLY A 51 23.98 -4.79 10.59
N THR A 52 24.69 -5.77 11.16
CA THR A 52 24.99 -7.02 10.47
C THR A 52 23.82 -8.00 10.52
N PRO A 53 23.63 -8.88 9.51
CA PRO A 53 22.59 -9.91 9.55
C PRO A 53 22.66 -10.82 10.79
N GLU A 54 23.86 -11.03 11.33
CA GLU A 54 24.13 -11.81 12.53
C GLU A 54 23.66 -11.10 13.80
N GLU A 55 23.89 -9.78 13.92
CA GLU A 55 23.38 -8.96 15.02
C GLU A 55 21.85 -8.89 14.99
N ILE A 56 21.24 -8.79 13.79
CA ILE A 56 19.80 -8.84 13.64
C ILE A 56 19.27 -10.17 14.17
N TYR A 57 19.85 -11.30 13.75
CA TYR A 57 19.42 -12.61 14.24
C TYR A 57 19.62 -12.76 15.75
N ALA A 58 20.77 -12.31 16.29
CA ALA A 58 21.02 -12.32 17.72
C ALA A 58 19.99 -11.50 18.50
N SER A 59 19.57 -10.35 17.97
CA SER A 59 18.49 -9.55 18.56
C SER A 59 17.15 -10.29 18.61
N TYR A 60 16.84 -11.15 17.63
CA TYR A 60 15.60 -11.95 17.62
C TYR A 60 15.66 -13.12 18.62
N VAL A 61 16.85 -13.69 18.82
CA VAL A 61 17.09 -14.75 19.82
C VAL A 61 17.06 -14.17 21.24
N ASP A 62 17.76 -13.06 21.48
CA ASP A 62 17.80 -12.36 22.77
C ASP A 62 16.42 -11.80 23.16
N ALA A 63 15.63 -11.37 22.17
CA ALA A 63 14.24 -10.95 22.38
C ALA A 63 13.28 -12.11 22.74
N GLY A 64 13.75 -13.37 22.74
CA GLY A 64 12.91 -14.54 23.02
C GLY A 64 11.85 -14.83 21.94
N ILE A 65 11.96 -14.17 20.77
CA ILE A 65 11.08 -14.39 19.61
C ILE A 65 11.40 -15.75 18.97
N ILE A 66 12.67 -16.14 19.03
CA ILE A 66 13.18 -17.44 18.58
C ILE A 66 13.54 -18.25 19.84
N THR A 67 12.57 -18.93 20.44
CA THR A 67 12.84 -19.84 21.58
C THR A 67 13.45 -21.15 21.11
N ASP A 68 14.55 -21.60 21.71
CA ASP A 68 14.97 -23.00 21.65
C ASP A 68 13.94 -23.84 22.40
N THR A 69 13.06 -24.55 21.68
CA THR A 69 12.46 -25.77 22.22
C THR A 69 13.57 -26.82 22.31
N SER A 70 14.36 -26.73 23.37
CA SER A 70 15.30 -27.77 23.76
C SER A 70 14.50 -29.01 24.18
N GLY A 71 14.21 -29.88 23.23
CA GLY A 71 13.54 -31.15 23.49
C GLY A 71 13.06 -31.84 22.22
N GLN A 72 13.99 -32.56 21.57
CA GLN A 72 13.78 -33.71 20.69
C GLN A 72 12.75 -33.63 19.54
N ASP A 73 13.26 -33.94 18.35
CA ASP A 73 12.54 -34.29 17.12
C ASP A 73 11.59 -33.26 16.49
N GLY A 74 12.04 -32.72 15.36
CA GLY A 74 11.18 -32.60 14.18
C GLY A 74 10.22 -31.42 14.05
N GLU A 75 9.97 -30.59 15.07
CA GLU A 75 9.00 -29.48 14.94
C GLU A 75 9.64 -28.08 14.84
N SER A 76 9.02 -27.24 14.00
CA SER A 76 9.40 -25.85 13.73
C SER A 76 9.47 -25.02 15.03
N LYS A 77 10.45 -24.11 15.13
CA LYS A 77 10.49 -23.13 16.22
C LYS A 77 9.26 -22.23 16.13
N ALA A 78 8.32 -22.43 17.04
CA ALA A 78 7.11 -21.61 17.12
C ALA A 78 7.48 -20.21 17.61
N ILE A 79 7.07 -19.21 16.83
CA ILE A 79 7.14 -17.81 17.24
C ILE A 79 6.14 -17.63 18.40
N ASN A 80 6.62 -17.20 19.55
CA ASN A 80 5.73 -16.84 20.66
C ASN A 80 5.02 -15.53 20.31
N MET A 81 3.87 -15.67 19.64
CA MET A 81 3.05 -14.57 19.14
C MET A 81 2.69 -13.57 20.25
N GLN A 82 2.51 -14.06 21.47
CA GLN A 82 2.12 -13.24 22.62
C GLN A 82 3.25 -12.32 23.08
N ALA A 83 4.47 -12.87 23.19
CA ALA A 83 5.68 -12.10 23.50
C ALA A 83 6.03 -11.12 22.36
N LEU A 84 5.77 -11.53 21.11
CA LEU A 84 5.94 -10.70 19.93
C LEU A 84 5.00 -9.48 19.99
N TYR A 85 3.72 -9.66 20.32
CA TYR A 85 2.75 -8.57 20.43
C TYR A 85 3.03 -7.61 21.59
N GLU A 86 3.40 -8.10 22.77
CA GLU A 86 3.72 -7.25 23.93
C GLU A 86 4.93 -6.33 23.66
N ARG A 87 5.97 -6.87 23.03
CA ARG A 87 7.12 -6.06 22.62
C ARG A 87 6.80 -5.20 21.41
N LEU A 88 5.98 -5.65 20.46
CA LEU A 88 5.53 -4.82 19.35
C LEU A 88 4.76 -3.61 19.86
N ASP A 89 3.94 -3.72 20.90
CA ASP A 89 3.28 -2.56 21.49
C ASP A 89 4.28 -1.62 22.20
N ASP A 90 5.30 -2.13 22.90
CA ASP A 90 6.38 -1.28 23.49
C ASP A 90 7.25 -0.60 22.40
N TYR A 91 7.60 -1.33 21.33
CA TYR A 91 8.27 -0.77 20.15
C TYR A 91 7.36 0.22 19.43
N ARG A 92 6.07 -0.06 19.32
CA ARG A 92 5.06 0.82 18.71
C ARG A 92 4.87 2.08 19.52
N GLU A 93 4.86 2.03 20.85
CA GLU A 93 4.82 3.23 21.71
C GLU A 93 6.09 4.08 21.59
N ARG A 94 7.25 3.44 21.39
CA ARG A 94 8.54 4.13 21.18
C ARG A 94 8.77 4.62 19.75
N LEU A 95 8.16 3.98 18.76
CA LEU A 95 8.21 4.32 17.33
C LEU A 95 7.03 5.22 16.91
N LEU A 96 5.96 5.27 17.70
CA LEU A 96 4.81 6.18 17.59
C LEU A 96 5.17 7.67 17.55
N PRO A 97 6.30 8.17 18.10
CA PRO A 97 6.77 9.55 17.89
C PRO A 97 7.55 9.72 16.57
N GLN A 98 8.05 8.65 15.94
CA GLN A 98 8.83 8.69 14.69
C GLN A 98 8.04 8.32 13.43
N LEU A 99 7.05 7.41 13.53
CA LEU A 99 6.05 7.14 12.49
C LEU A 99 5.03 8.25 12.18
N PRO A 100 4.76 9.28 13.02
CA PRO A 100 3.71 10.26 12.75
C PRO A 100 4.22 11.46 11.96
N SER A 101 5.50 11.54 11.57
CA SER A 101 5.95 12.64 10.70
C SER A 101 5.90 12.24 9.22
N MET A 102 6.30 11.01 8.89
CA MET A 102 6.41 10.55 7.51
C MET A 102 5.12 9.88 7.02
N ALA A 103 4.48 9.02 7.81
CA ALA A 103 3.16 8.47 7.46
C ALA A 103 2.07 9.54 7.45
N LYS A 104 2.18 10.56 8.30
CA LYS A 104 1.28 11.72 8.34
C LYS A 104 1.50 12.67 7.15
N LYS A 105 2.75 12.85 6.69
CA LYS A 105 3.06 13.57 5.44
C LYS A 105 2.63 12.78 4.21
N ALA A 106 2.90 11.47 4.15
CA ALA A 106 2.48 10.59 3.06
C ALA A 106 0.95 10.50 2.96
N SER A 107 0.24 10.35 4.09
CA SER A 107 -1.23 10.37 4.11
C SER A 107 -1.80 11.75 3.75
N ARG A 108 -1.20 12.86 4.21
CA ARG A 108 -1.63 14.20 3.77
C ARG A 108 -1.50 14.37 2.25
N THR A 109 -0.36 13.96 1.69
CA THR A 109 -0.10 14.02 0.25
C THR A 109 -1.00 13.08 -0.54
N LEU A 110 -1.22 11.85 -0.05
CA LEU A 110 -2.09 10.85 -0.67
C LEU A 110 -3.56 11.29 -0.63
N LEU A 111 -4.04 11.84 0.49
CA LEU A 111 -5.40 12.36 0.61
C LEU A 111 -5.60 13.61 -0.27
N PHE A 112 -4.59 14.46 -0.40
CA PHE A 112 -4.63 15.63 -1.27
C PHE A 112 -4.67 15.23 -2.76
N ILE A 113 -3.77 14.34 -3.18
CA ILE A 113 -3.72 13.83 -4.55
C ILE A 113 -4.98 13.01 -4.85
N GLY A 114 -5.42 12.15 -3.94
CA GLY A 114 -6.63 11.35 -4.07
C GLY A 114 -7.90 12.19 -4.18
N SER A 115 -8.02 13.26 -3.38
CA SER A 115 -9.16 14.20 -3.47
C SER A 115 -9.19 14.94 -4.81
N ILE A 116 -8.05 15.43 -5.29
CA ILE A 116 -7.95 16.13 -6.58
C ILE A 116 -8.21 15.17 -7.74
N LEU A 117 -7.59 13.99 -7.72
CA LEU A 117 -7.75 12.97 -8.74
C LEU A 117 -9.20 12.50 -8.83
N SER A 118 -9.86 12.25 -7.69
CA SER A 118 -11.27 11.85 -7.65
C SER A 118 -12.19 12.94 -8.21
N TYR A 119 -11.88 14.21 -7.97
CA TYR A 119 -12.64 15.33 -8.53
C TYR A 119 -12.46 15.44 -10.05
N ILE A 120 -11.22 15.33 -10.54
CA ILE A 120 -10.92 15.34 -11.99
C ILE A 120 -11.62 14.17 -12.69
N VAL A 121 -11.54 12.96 -12.12
CA VAL A 121 -12.22 11.77 -12.65
C VAL A 121 -13.73 11.96 -12.66
N GLY A 122 -14.31 12.52 -11.59
CA GLY A 122 -15.74 12.84 -11.53
C GLY A 122 -16.17 13.79 -12.64
N VAL A 123 -15.47 14.91 -12.82
CA VAL A 123 -15.74 15.89 -13.89
C VAL A 123 -15.57 15.27 -15.28
N LEU A 124 -14.55 14.43 -15.47
CA LEU A 124 -14.32 13.75 -16.73
C LEU A 124 -15.47 12.79 -17.07
N ILE A 125 -16.00 12.06 -16.09
CA ILE A 125 -17.18 11.19 -16.27
C ILE A 125 -18.38 12.01 -16.73
N PHE A 126 -18.60 13.22 -16.19
CA PHE A 126 -19.67 14.12 -16.63
C PHE A 126 -19.52 14.61 -18.08
N ILE A 127 -18.30 14.69 -18.61
CA ILE A 127 -18.03 15.09 -20.00
C ILE A 127 -18.12 13.88 -20.94
N ILE A 128 -17.59 12.73 -20.53
CA ILE A 128 -17.55 11.51 -21.34
C ILE A 128 -18.95 10.88 -21.47
N THR A 129 -19.74 10.86 -20.39
CA THR A 129 -21.07 10.25 -20.39
C THR A 129 -21.99 10.79 -21.52
N PRO A 130 -22.19 12.11 -21.69
CA PRO A 130 -23.01 12.63 -22.78
C PRO A 130 -22.37 12.37 -24.17
N ALA A 131 -21.04 12.38 -24.28
CA ALA A 131 -20.36 12.06 -25.54
C ALA A 131 -20.61 10.59 -25.95
N VAL A 132 -20.52 9.66 -25.00
CA VAL A 132 -20.81 8.23 -25.22
C VAL A 132 -22.28 8.03 -25.56
N LEU A 133 -23.21 8.68 -24.85
CA LEU A 133 -24.64 8.61 -25.16
C LEU A 133 -24.95 9.16 -26.57
N TYR A 134 -24.31 10.25 -26.96
CA TYR A 134 -24.47 10.83 -28.29
C TYR A 134 -23.97 9.88 -29.39
N LEU A 135 -22.77 9.30 -29.22
CA LEU A 135 -22.20 8.33 -30.16
C LEU A 135 -23.05 7.06 -30.30
N LEU A 136 -23.60 6.57 -29.19
CA LEU A 136 -24.51 5.41 -29.18
C LEU A 136 -25.89 5.75 -29.76
N GLY A 137 -26.34 7.00 -29.64
CA GLY A 137 -27.63 7.46 -30.17
C GLY A 137 -27.67 7.62 -31.68
N ILE A 138 -26.53 7.93 -32.32
CA ILE A 138 -26.44 8.11 -33.78
C ILE A 138 -26.10 6.81 -34.53
N SER A 139 -26.07 5.65 -33.84
CA SER A 139 -25.63 4.36 -34.40
C SER A 139 -24.28 4.50 -35.12
N TRP A 140 -23.30 5.09 -34.43
CA TRP A 140 -22.03 5.46 -35.03
C TRP A 140 -21.27 4.24 -35.59
N GLN A 141 -20.70 4.39 -36.78
CA GLN A 141 -19.89 3.37 -37.44
C GLN A 141 -18.42 3.83 -37.48
N PRO A 142 -17.53 3.26 -36.64
CA PRO A 142 -16.13 3.68 -36.57
C PRO A 142 -15.31 3.40 -37.83
N PHE A 143 -15.67 2.36 -38.59
CA PHE A 143 -14.92 1.88 -39.74
C PHE A 143 -15.87 1.45 -40.86
N GLU A 144 -15.54 1.75 -42.11
CA GLU A 144 -16.39 1.38 -43.28
C GLU A 144 -16.66 -0.13 -43.39
N ASN A 145 -15.76 -0.97 -42.86
CA ASN A 145 -15.86 -2.43 -42.96
C ASN A 145 -16.49 -3.11 -41.73
N VAL A 146 -16.97 -2.33 -40.75
CA VAL A 146 -17.60 -2.83 -39.52
C VAL A 146 -19.06 -2.39 -39.50
N THR A 147 -19.98 -3.28 -39.17
CA THR A 147 -21.40 -2.93 -39.06
C THR A 147 -21.62 -1.87 -37.98
N ALA A 148 -22.47 -0.89 -38.28
CA ALA A 148 -22.85 0.14 -37.32
C ALA A 148 -23.42 -0.50 -36.04
N PHE A 149 -23.21 0.16 -34.90
CA PHE A 149 -23.79 -0.32 -33.65
C PHE A 149 -25.32 -0.40 -33.76
N PRO A 150 -25.94 -1.48 -33.23
CA PRO A 150 -27.39 -1.58 -33.22
C PRO A 150 -27.99 -0.44 -32.40
N ALA A 151 -29.09 0.14 -32.89
CA ALA A 151 -29.80 1.19 -32.18
C ALA A 151 -30.21 0.69 -30.78
N LEU A 152 -29.70 1.34 -29.74
CA LEU A 152 -30.06 1.02 -28.37
C LEU A 152 -31.45 1.54 -28.05
N SER A 153 -32.19 0.80 -27.21
CA SER A 153 -33.45 1.29 -26.67
C SER A 153 -33.25 2.57 -25.86
N ILE A 154 -34.21 3.49 -25.94
CA ILE A 154 -34.26 4.71 -25.13
C ILE A 154 -34.10 4.38 -23.64
N VAL A 155 -34.68 3.26 -23.18
CA VAL A 155 -34.56 2.80 -21.79
C VAL A 155 -33.10 2.50 -21.42
N THR A 156 -32.34 1.87 -22.32
CA THR A 156 -30.92 1.56 -22.11
C THR A 156 -30.07 2.82 -22.11
N LEU A 157 -30.36 3.79 -22.99
CA LEU A 157 -29.67 5.09 -23.00
C LEU A 157 -29.94 5.89 -21.73
N VAL A 158 -31.18 5.91 -21.24
CA VAL A 158 -31.54 6.56 -19.97
C VAL A 158 -30.86 5.87 -18.79
N ALA A 159 -30.81 4.53 -18.77
CA ALA A 159 -30.12 3.78 -17.73
C ALA A 159 -28.60 4.05 -17.70
N LEU A 160 -27.95 4.08 -18.87
CA LEU A 160 -26.52 4.42 -19.00
C LEU A 160 -26.24 5.87 -18.59
N GLY A 161 -27.12 6.80 -18.97
CA GLY A 161 -27.01 8.20 -18.55
C GLY A 161 -27.16 8.37 -17.05
N GLY A 162 -28.14 7.66 -16.44
CA GLY A 162 -28.28 7.60 -14.99
C GLY A 162 -27.04 7.02 -14.31
N MET A 163 -26.52 5.90 -14.81
CA MET A 163 -25.30 5.28 -14.29
C MET A 163 -24.11 6.24 -14.33
N GLY A 164 -23.86 6.92 -15.44
CA GLY A 164 -22.77 7.89 -15.56
C GLY A 164 -22.92 9.10 -14.62
N LEU A 165 -24.15 9.60 -14.46
CA LEU A 165 -24.50 10.64 -13.49
C LEU A 165 -24.19 10.22 -12.05
N PHE A 166 -24.67 9.05 -11.63
CA PHE A 166 -24.45 8.54 -10.27
C PHE A 166 -22.98 8.19 -10.03
N ALA A 167 -22.27 7.62 -11.00
CA ALA A 167 -20.84 7.35 -10.91
C ALA A 167 -20.03 8.64 -10.73
N GLY A 168 -20.33 9.68 -11.51
CA GLY A 168 -19.70 10.99 -11.38
C GLY A 168 -19.95 11.62 -10.01
N LEU A 169 -21.18 11.57 -9.51
CA LEU A 169 -21.54 12.07 -8.17
C LEU A 169 -20.82 11.31 -7.05
N VAL A 170 -20.70 9.99 -7.14
CA VAL A 170 -19.97 9.17 -6.15
C VAL A 170 -18.48 9.55 -6.12
N CYS A 171 -17.85 9.73 -7.28
CA CYS A 171 -16.45 10.19 -7.35
C CYS A 171 -16.27 11.59 -6.75
N ILE A 172 -17.21 12.50 -6.97
CA ILE A 172 -17.16 13.85 -6.36
C ILE A 172 -17.36 13.74 -4.85
N PHE A 173 -18.31 12.93 -4.38
CA PHE A 173 -18.59 12.74 -2.96
C PHE A 173 -17.39 12.15 -2.21
N ILE A 174 -16.75 11.13 -2.77
CA ILE A 174 -15.49 10.55 -2.25
C ILE A 174 -14.41 11.65 -2.18
N GLY A 175 -14.27 12.46 -3.23
CA GLY A 175 -13.33 13.58 -3.25
C GLY A 175 -13.61 14.62 -2.15
N THR A 176 -14.89 14.91 -1.87
CA THR A 176 -15.30 15.84 -0.80
C THR A 176 -15.09 15.26 0.60
N GLU A 177 -15.37 13.97 0.80
CA GLU A 177 -15.14 13.29 2.09
C GLU A 177 -13.65 13.19 2.40
N LEU A 178 -12.81 12.84 1.41
CA LEU A 178 -11.35 12.84 1.57
C LEU A 178 -10.81 14.23 1.96
N ARG A 179 -11.40 15.29 1.39
CA ARG A 179 -11.08 16.68 1.75
C ARG A 179 -11.52 17.01 3.19
N GLY A 180 -12.71 16.58 3.59
CA GLY A 180 -13.23 16.78 4.95
C GLY A 180 -12.43 16.03 6.01
N VAL A 181 -12.01 14.80 5.73
CA VAL A 181 -11.11 14.00 6.59
C VAL A 181 -9.76 14.72 6.74
N ARG A 182 -9.18 15.23 5.64
CA ARG A 182 -7.96 16.03 5.70
C ARG A 182 -8.11 17.25 6.62
N GLU A 183 -9.20 18.01 6.49
CA GLU A 183 -9.43 19.21 7.31
C GLU A 183 -9.64 18.86 8.80
N ARG A 184 -10.38 17.79 9.11
CA ARG A 184 -10.65 17.37 10.51
C ARG A 184 -9.41 16.84 11.24
N TYR A 185 -8.58 16.04 10.56
CA TYR A 185 -7.45 15.34 11.21
C TYR A 185 -6.12 16.07 11.06
N PHE A 186 -6.00 16.97 10.08
CA PHE A 186 -4.74 17.64 9.77
C PHE A 186 -4.84 19.17 9.75
N GLY A 187 -6.03 19.75 9.98
CA GLY A 187 -6.24 21.21 9.99
C GLY A 187 -5.76 21.95 11.25
N ASN A 188 -5.55 21.25 12.37
CA ASN A 188 -5.17 21.86 13.66
C ASN A 188 -3.65 21.82 13.94
N LEU A 189 -2.81 21.65 12.92
CA LEU A 189 -1.35 21.47 13.06
C LEU A 189 -0.52 22.63 12.50
N ASP A 190 -1.19 23.72 12.12
CA ASP A 190 -0.55 24.99 11.75
C ASP A 190 -0.58 25.95 12.94
#